data_AF-A0A1G7HUA4-F1
#
_entry.id   AF-A0A1G7HUA4-F1
#
_cell.length_a   1.000
_cell.length_b   1.000
_cell.length_c   1.000
_cell.angle_alpha   90.00
_cell.angle_beta   90.00
_cell.angle_gamma   90.00
#
_symmetry.space_group_name_H-M   'P 1'
#
loop_
_entity.id
_entity.type
_entity.pdbx_description
1 polymer ?
#
loop_
_entity_poly.entity_id
_entity_poly.type
_entity_poly.pdbx_seq_one_letter_code
_entity_poly.pdbx_strand_id
1 'polypeptide(L)'
;MNHQFTKYVLAGILGTVLMTIIMIMAPNIGMPEMAPWKLLAGAMSVSITIGWILHFIMGITFALLYGYVFAPNISITNIWLKGIAFGIVALVLAQIGIKVMGMLFEMPPMDGSMPMRLVAMTIGHIVFGMVTARVIGK
;
A
#
# COMPACT_ATOMS: atom_id res chain seq x y z
N MET A 1 -10.43 11.75 20.96
CA MET A 1 -10.15 11.39 19.54
C MET A 1 -11.41 10.88 18.88
N ASN A 2 -11.68 11.22 17.62
CA ASN A 2 -12.80 10.64 16.87
C ASN A 2 -12.56 9.12 16.72
N HIS A 3 -13.52 8.31 17.15
CA HIS A 3 -13.42 6.85 17.15
C HIS A 3 -13.19 6.31 15.73
N GLN A 4 -13.79 6.94 14.71
CA GLN A 4 -13.61 6.54 13.31
C GLN A 4 -12.21 6.82 12.79
N PHE A 5 -11.68 8.02 13.07
CA PHE A 5 -10.32 8.37 12.64
C PHE A 5 -9.29 7.39 13.22
N THR A 6 -9.39 7.11 14.52
CA THR A 6 -8.50 6.15 15.21
C THR A 6 -8.58 4.77 14.58
N LYS A 7 -9.79 4.30 14.28
CA LYS A 7 -10.04 3.02 13.62
C LYS A 7 -9.42 2.96 12.22
N TYR A 8 -9.48 4.04 11.45
CA TYR A 8 -8.94 4.10 10.09
C TYR A 8 -7.41 4.13 10.11
N VAL A 9 -6.81 4.86 11.06
CA VAL A 9 -5.36 4.85 11.29
C VAL A 9 -4.89 3.43 11.64
N LEU A 10 -5.57 2.76 12.58
CA LEU A 10 -5.26 1.37 12.94
C LEU A 10 -5.39 0.42 11.75
N ALA A 11 -6.42 0.59 10.92
CA ALA A 11 -6.61 -0.20 9.71
C ALA A 11 -5.44 -0.03 8.72
N GLY A 12 -4.95 1.20 8.53
CA GLY A 12 -3.80 1.48 7.69
C GLY A 12 -2.52 0.84 8.22
N ILE A 13 -2.26 0.95 9.52
CA ILE A 13 -1.09 0.31 10.16
C ILE A 13 -1.14 -1.22 9.97
N LEU A 14 -2.27 -1.85 10.34
CA LEU A 14 -2.41 -3.31 10.25
C LEU A 14 -2.34 -3.81 8.80
N GLY A 15 -2.97 -3.09 7.87
CA GLY A 15 -2.89 -3.39 6.44
C GLY A 15 -1.44 -3.31 5.94
N THR A 16 -0.71 -2.26 6.31
CA THR A 16 0.69 -2.08 5.91
C THR A 16 1.60 -3.14 6.52
N VAL A 17 1.40 -3.54 7.78
CA VAL A 17 2.17 -4.63 8.40
C VAL A 17 1.98 -5.92 7.62
N LEU A 18 0.74 -6.33 7.35
CA LEU A 18 0.46 -7.59 6.67
C LEU A 18 0.96 -7.58 5.21
N MET A 19 0.78 -6.47 4.50
CA MET A 19 1.36 -6.27 3.17
C MET A 19 2.89 -6.37 3.22
N THR A 20 3.52 -5.75 4.22
CA THR A 20 4.98 -5.74 4.39
C THR A 20 5.53 -7.14 4.62
N ILE A 21 4.87 -7.95 5.45
CA ILE A 21 5.26 -9.35 5.67
C ILE A 21 5.27 -10.11 4.34
N ILE A 22 4.22 -9.96 3.52
CA ILE A 22 4.13 -10.60 2.20
C ILE A 22 5.26 -10.13 1.29
N MET A 23 5.54 -8.82 1.27
CA MET A 23 6.60 -8.26 0.42
C MET A 23 8.00 -8.73 0.83
N ILE A 24 8.26 -8.87 2.13
CA ILE A 24 9.53 -9.43 2.64
C ILE A 24 9.65 -10.91 2.27
N MET A 25 8.54 -11.65 2.25
CA MET A 25 8.51 -13.06 1.86
C MET A 25 8.55 -13.28 0.34
N ALA A 26 8.20 -12.28 -0.46
CA ALA A 26 8.08 -12.41 -1.92
C ALA A 26 9.36 -12.94 -2.61
N PRO A 27 10.58 -12.45 -2.27
CA PRO A 27 11.83 -13.03 -2.77
C PRO A 27 12.00 -14.53 -2.52
N ASN A 28 11.52 -15.03 -1.38
CA ASN A 28 11.69 -16.44 -0.98
C ASN A 28 10.86 -17.40 -1.84
N ILE A 29 9.91 -16.88 -2.64
CA ILE A 29 9.08 -17.66 -3.56
C ILE A 29 9.31 -17.25 -5.03
N GLY A 30 10.46 -16.61 -5.33
CA GLY A 30 10.89 -16.27 -6.69
C GLY A 30 10.26 -15.00 -7.27
N MET A 31 9.58 -14.19 -6.45
CA MET A 31 9.11 -12.86 -6.86
C MET A 31 10.18 -11.80 -6.56
N PRO A 32 10.21 -10.66 -7.27
CA PRO A 32 11.18 -9.61 -7.01
C PRO A 32 11.01 -9.01 -5.61
N GLU A 33 12.10 -8.48 -5.06
CA GLU A 33 12.01 -7.66 -3.85
C GLU A 33 11.18 -6.42 -4.14
N MET A 34 10.22 -6.14 -3.26
CA MET A 34 9.42 -4.94 -3.32
C MET A 34 9.40 -4.28 -1.96
N ALA A 35 10.32 -3.35 -1.76
CA ALA A 35 10.46 -2.63 -0.52
C ALA A 35 10.11 -1.15 -0.73
N PRO A 36 8.84 -0.75 -0.59
CA PRO A 36 8.44 0.65 -0.73
C PRO A 36 9.25 1.60 0.16
N TRP A 37 9.63 1.16 1.36
CA TRP A 37 10.49 1.94 2.26
C TRP A 37 11.90 2.16 1.70
N LYS A 38 12.50 1.16 1.01
CA LYS A 38 13.78 1.32 0.31
C LYS A 38 13.63 2.25 -0.89
N LEU A 39 12.54 2.11 -1.65
CA LEU A 39 12.25 2.97 -2.80
C LEU A 39 12.13 4.44 -2.37
N LEU A 40 11.34 4.71 -1.33
CA LEU A 40 11.14 6.06 -0.77
C LEU A 40 12.44 6.64 -0.23
N ALA A 41 13.20 5.85 0.55
CA ALA A 41 14.48 6.29 1.09
C ALA A 41 15.49 6.62 -0.01
N GLY A 42 15.63 5.73 -1.00
CA GLY A 42 16.56 5.89 -2.11
C GLY A 42 16.23 7.09 -3.00
N ALA A 43 14.97 7.20 -3.44
CA ALA A 43 14.57 8.29 -4.33
C ALA A 43 14.71 9.67 -3.67
N MET A 44 14.42 9.78 -2.37
CA MET A 44 14.51 11.05 -1.65
C MET A 44 15.89 11.31 -1.02
N SER A 45 16.85 10.38 -1.18
CA SER A 45 18.18 10.45 -0.54
C SER A 45 18.11 10.65 0.98
N VAL A 46 17.17 9.96 1.65
CA VAL A 46 16.97 10.01 3.10
C VAL A 46 17.31 8.66 3.76
N SER A 47 17.36 8.62 5.09
CA SER A 47 17.66 7.38 5.81
C SER A 47 16.56 6.32 5.62
N ILE A 48 16.94 5.04 5.72
CA ILE A 48 16.01 3.92 5.63
C ILE A 48 14.89 4.00 6.67
N THR A 49 15.18 4.56 7.85
CA THR A 49 14.20 4.80 8.92
C THR A 49 13.11 5.77 8.46
N ILE A 50 13.47 6.84 7.75
CA ILE A 50 12.50 7.77 7.17
C ILE A 50 11.68 7.06 6.08
N GLY A 51 12.30 6.23 5.25
CA GLY A 51 11.58 5.41 4.26
C GLY A 51 10.49 4.53 4.88
N TRP A 52 10.77 3.90 6.02
CA TRP A 52 9.78 3.13 6.78
C TRP A 52 8.64 4.00 7.31
N ILE A 53 8.97 5.14 7.91
CA ILE A 53 7.97 6.10 8.42
C ILE A 53 7.04 6.53 7.28
N LEU A 54 7.60 6.90 6.13
CA LEU A 54 6.84 7.30 4.95
C LEU A 54 5.95 6.16 4.43
N HIS A 55 6.44 4.91 4.38
CA HIS A 55 5.63 3.75 3.98
C HIS A 55 4.40 3.56 4.87
N PHE A 56 4.57 3.68 6.19
CA PHE A 56 3.44 3.61 7.13
C PHE A 56 2.49 4.81 7.02
N ILE A 57 3.00 6.02 6.81
CA ILE A 57 2.18 7.21 6.54
C ILE A 57 1.34 7.01 5.28
N MET A 58 1.90 6.44 4.21
CA MET A 58 1.17 6.13 2.99
C MET A 58 0.06 5.11 3.24
N GLY A 59 0.34 4.06 4.02
CA GLY A 59 -0.67 3.09 4.46
C GLY A 59 -1.83 3.72 5.21
N ILE A 60 -1.52 4.57 6.20
CA ILE A 60 -2.53 5.33 6.94
C ILE A 60 -3.34 6.23 5.99
N THR A 61 -2.67 6.93 5.08
CA THR A 61 -3.31 7.81 4.10
C THR A 61 -4.27 7.04 3.19
N PHE A 62 -3.88 5.86 2.72
CA PHE A 62 -4.77 5.00 1.94
C PHE A 62 -5.96 4.48 2.77
N ALA A 63 -5.77 4.10 4.03
CA ALA A 63 -6.90 3.68 4.87
C ALA A 63 -7.88 4.83 5.19
N LEU A 64 -7.38 6.05 5.34
CA LEU A 64 -8.23 7.25 5.45
C LEU A 64 -8.99 7.50 4.14
N LEU A 65 -8.32 7.38 2.99
CA LEU A 65 -8.94 7.45 1.67
C LEU A 65 -10.04 6.40 1.51
N TYR A 66 -9.80 5.16 1.98
CA TYR A 66 -10.82 4.13 2.01
C TYR A 66 -12.04 4.57 2.80
N GLY A 67 -11.84 4.92 4.08
CA GLY A 67 -12.93 5.13 5.02
C GLY A 67 -13.74 6.40 4.77
N TYR A 68 -13.12 7.45 4.21
CA TYR A 68 -13.78 8.73 3.95
C TYR A 68 -14.24 8.91 2.51
N VAL A 69 -13.57 8.29 1.53
CA VAL A 69 -13.86 8.51 0.11
C VAL A 69 -14.33 7.24 -0.56
N PHE A 70 -13.59 6.14 -0.50
CA PHE A 70 -13.95 4.95 -1.27
C PHE A 70 -15.21 4.25 -0.74
N ALA A 71 -15.25 3.91 0.55
CA ALA A 71 -16.33 3.12 1.14
C ALA A 71 -17.71 3.81 1.08
N PRO A 72 -17.84 5.14 1.28
CA PRO A 72 -19.12 5.83 1.13
C PRO A 72 -19.62 5.94 -0.32
N ASN A 73 -18.72 5.94 -1.31
CA ASN A 73 -19.07 6.19 -2.71
C ASN A 73 -19.20 4.92 -3.56
N ILE A 74 -18.86 3.74 -3.01
CA ILE A 74 -18.83 2.48 -3.74
C ILE A 74 -19.77 1.44 -3.10
N SER A 75 -20.79 1.04 -3.84
CA SER A 75 -21.88 0.15 -3.41
C SER A 75 -21.55 -1.34 -3.56
N ILE A 76 -20.42 -1.79 -3.01
CA ILE A 76 -20.09 -3.23 -2.91
C ILE A 76 -20.48 -3.74 -1.52
N THR A 77 -21.40 -4.72 -1.45
CA THR A 77 -21.91 -5.25 -0.17
C THR A 77 -20.97 -6.27 0.47
N ASN A 78 -20.27 -7.07 -0.33
CA ASN A 78 -19.30 -8.04 0.19
C ASN A 78 -18.01 -7.34 0.62
N ILE A 79 -17.68 -7.40 1.91
CA ILE A 79 -16.54 -6.69 2.50
C ILE A 79 -15.19 -7.10 1.90
N TRP A 80 -15.02 -8.37 1.55
CA TRP A 80 -13.80 -8.88 0.94
C TRP A 80 -13.66 -8.40 -0.50
N LEU A 81 -14.76 -8.44 -1.26
CA LEU A 81 -14.76 -7.92 -2.63
C LEU A 81 -14.53 -6.40 -2.65
N LYS A 82 -15.11 -5.66 -1.69
CA LYS A 82 -14.86 -4.22 -1.53
C LYS A 82 -13.40 -3.94 -1.19
N GLY A 83 -12.81 -4.75 -0.31
CA GLY A 83 -11.38 -4.68 0.01
C GLY A 83 -10.48 -5.01 -1.18
N ILE A 84 -10.81 -6.02 -1.97
CA ILE A 84 -10.07 -6.35 -3.22
C ILE A 84 -10.16 -5.17 -4.20
N ALA A 85 -11.37 -4.64 -4.43
CA ALA A 85 -11.58 -3.50 -5.32
C ALA A 85 -10.77 -2.27 -4.85
N PHE A 86 -10.76 -2.00 -3.55
CA PHE A 86 -9.94 -0.93 -3.00
C PHE A 86 -8.44 -1.23 -3.13
N GLY A 87 -8.01 -2.48 -2.96
CA GLY A 87 -6.63 -2.88 -3.18
C GLY A 87 -6.15 -2.58 -4.60
N ILE A 88 -7.00 -2.81 -5.60
CA ILE A 88 -6.70 -2.42 -7.00
C ILE A 88 -6.61 -0.89 -7.13
N VAL A 89 -7.51 -0.13 -6.51
CA VAL A 89 -7.41 1.34 -6.50
C VAL A 89 -6.10 1.80 -5.84
N ALA A 90 -5.74 1.25 -4.69
CA ALA A 90 -4.51 1.57 -3.97
C ALA A 90 -3.27 1.23 -4.82
N LEU A 91 -3.28 0.09 -5.53
CA LEU A 91 -2.23 -0.27 -6.48
C LEU A 91 -2.07 0.78 -7.57
N VAL A 92 -3.17 1.22 -8.20
CA VAL A 92 -3.14 2.24 -9.24
C VAL A 92 -2.58 3.56 -8.70
N LEU A 93 -3.02 3.98 -7.51
CA LEU A 93 -2.49 5.17 -6.84
C LEU A 93 -0.99 5.04 -6.52
N ALA A 94 -0.53 3.85 -6.12
CA ALA A 94 0.88 3.58 -5.89
C ALA A 94 1.69 3.68 -7.19
N GLN A 95 1.19 3.13 -8.31
CA GLN A 95 1.86 3.27 -9.63
C GLN A 95 1.96 4.73 -10.06
N ILE A 96 0.88 5.50 -9.87
CA ILE A 96 0.89 6.95 -10.13
C ILE A 96 1.94 7.64 -9.26
N GLY A 97 1.98 7.31 -7.96
CA GLY A 97 2.97 7.82 -7.02
C GLY A 97 4.41 7.54 -7.46
N ILE A 98 4.72 6.31 -7.85
CA ILE A 98 6.04 5.92 -8.36
C ILE A 98 6.41 6.72 -9.61
N LYS A 99 5.46 6.89 -10.55
CA LYS A 99 5.68 7.69 -11.76
C LYS A 99 5.94 9.16 -11.43
N VAL A 100 5.16 9.75 -10.52
CA VAL A 100 5.37 11.14 -10.08
C VAL A 100 6.71 11.30 -9.40
N MET A 101 7.10 10.37 -8.53
CA MET A 101 8.43 10.35 -7.93
C MET A 101 9.53 10.32 -8.98
N GLY A 102 9.41 9.50 -10.03
CA GLY A 102 10.40 9.44 -11.10
C GLY A 102 10.46 10.68 -12.01
N MET A 103 9.47 11.57 -11.95
CA MET A 103 9.55 12.89 -12.59
C MET A 103 10.22 13.95 -11.71
N LEU A 104 10.23 13.75 -10.40
CA LEU A 104 10.73 14.72 -9.42
C LEU A 104 12.11 14.36 -8.85
N PHE A 105 12.44 13.07 -8.83
CA PHE A 105 13.61 12.50 -8.19
C PHE A 105 14.27 11.45 -9.08
N GLU A 106 15.56 11.23 -8.86
CA GLU A 106 16.26 10.09 -9.46
C GLU A 106 15.81 8.79 -8.77
N MET A 107 15.28 7.85 -9.54
CA MET A 107 14.74 6.61 -8.98
C MET A 107 15.85 5.59 -8.76
N PRO A 108 15.92 4.94 -7.58
CA PRO A 108 16.87 3.86 -7.38
C PRO A 108 16.52 2.67 -8.28
N PRO A 109 17.48 1.77 -8.54
CA PRO A 109 17.22 0.53 -9.28
C PRO A 109 16.06 -0.26 -8.64
N MET A 110 15.21 -0.83 -9.48
CA MET A 110 14.12 -1.71 -9.05
C MET A 110 14.34 -3.12 -9.58
N ASP A 111 14.23 -4.11 -8.70
CA ASP A 111 14.44 -5.52 -9.03
C ASP A 111 13.32 -6.10 -9.93
N GLY A 112 13.67 -7.13 -10.69
CA GLY A 112 12.75 -7.91 -11.52
C GLY A 112 12.21 -7.20 -12.77
N SER A 113 11.50 -7.97 -13.60
CA SER A 113 10.79 -7.43 -14.76
C SER A 113 9.54 -6.64 -14.33
N MET A 114 9.12 -5.68 -15.15
CA MET A 114 7.92 -4.89 -14.88
C MET A 114 6.67 -5.76 -14.63
N PRO A 115 6.38 -6.81 -15.41
CA PRO A 115 5.23 -7.68 -15.13
C PRO A 115 5.31 -8.38 -13.78
N MET A 116 6.48 -8.91 -13.40
CA MET A 116 6.66 -9.59 -12.12
C MET A 116 6.48 -8.65 -10.93
N ARG A 117 6.99 -7.42 -11.03
CA ARG A 117 6.74 -6.38 -10.01
C ARG A 117 5.25 -6.08 -9.88
N LEU A 118 4.53 -5.92 -10.99
CA LEU A 118 3.09 -5.64 -10.94
C LEU A 118 2.31 -6.75 -10.26
N VAL A 119 2.63 -8.03 -10.54
CA VAL A 119 1.98 -9.16 -9.87
C VAL A 119 2.22 -9.11 -8.36
N ALA A 120 3.48 -8.96 -7.95
CA ALA A 120 3.81 -8.89 -6.54
C ALA A 120 3.13 -7.69 -5.86
N MET A 121 3.12 -6.50 -6.50
CA MET A 121 2.45 -5.30 -5.98
C MET A 121 0.96 -5.53 -5.86
N THR A 122 0.34 -6.19 -6.82
CA THR A 122 -1.09 -6.51 -6.81
C THR A 122 -1.44 -7.37 -5.59
N ILE A 123 -0.68 -8.43 -5.33
CA ILE A 123 -0.90 -9.31 -4.17
C ILE A 123 -0.83 -8.50 -2.87
N GLY A 124 0.23 -7.69 -2.70
CA GLY A 124 0.39 -6.85 -1.53
C GLY A 124 -0.77 -5.88 -1.31
N HIS A 125 -1.17 -5.16 -2.35
CA HIS A 125 -2.25 -4.16 -2.24
C HIS A 125 -3.63 -4.80 -2.07
N ILE A 126 -3.89 -5.97 -2.65
CA ILE A 126 -5.12 -6.74 -2.38
C ILE A 126 -5.20 -7.11 -0.90
N VAL A 127 -4.11 -7.62 -0.31
CA VAL A 127 -4.08 -7.95 1.12
C VAL A 127 -4.26 -6.69 1.97
N PHE A 128 -3.55 -5.61 1.64
CA PHE A 128 -3.75 -4.31 2.30
C PHE A 128 -5.23 -3.87 2.26
N GLY A 129 -5.87 -3.94 1.09
CA GLY A 129 -7.25 -3.51 0.89
C GLY A 129 -8.25 -4.38 1.65
N MET A 130 -8.09 -5.71 1.63
CA MET A 130 -8.92 -6.64 2.40
C MET A 130 -8.83 -6.38 3.91
N VAL A 131 -7.62 -6.19 4.44
CA VAL A 131 -7.42 -5.90 5.87
C VAL A 131 -8.04 -4.55 6.23
N THR A 132 -7.80 -3.53 5.41
CA THR A 132 -8.34 -2.18 5.60
C THR A 132 -9.86 -2.22 5.66
N ALA A 133 -10.50 -2.82 4.66
CA ALA A 133 -11.95 -2.98 4.59
C ALA A 133 -12.48 -3.75 5.80
N ARG A 134 -11.85 -4.87 6.16
CA ARG A 134 -12.28 -5.73 7.26
C ARG A 134 -12.21 -5.04 8.62
N VAL A 135 -11.13 -4.29 8.88
CA VAL A 135 -10.95 -3.54 10.14
C VAL A 135 -11.95 -2.40 10.20
N ILE A 136 -12.10 -1.63 9.12
CA ILE A 136 -13.03 -0.49 9.05
C ILE A 136 -14.50 -0.93 9.14
N GLY A 137 -14.84 -2.08 8.55
CA GLY A 137 -16.16 -2.69 8.68
C GLY A 137 -17.23 -2.04 7.81
N LYS A 138 -16.85 -1.41 6.71
CA LYS A 138 -17.73 -0.75 5.73
C LYS A 138 -17.23 -1.02 4.33
#